data_AF-A0A8B8KHA3-F1
#
_entry.id   AF-A0A8B8KHA3-F1
#
_cell.length_a   1.000
_cell.length_b   1.000
_cell.length_c   1.000
_cell.angle_alpha   90.00
_cell.angle_beta   90.00
_cell.angle_gamma   90.00
#
_symmetry.space_group_name_H-M   'P 1'
#
loop_
_entity.id
_entity.type
_entity.pdbx_description
1 polymer ?
#
loop_
_entity_poly.entity_id
_entity_poly.type
_entity_poly.pdbx_seq_one_letter_code
_entity_poly.pdbx_strand_id
1 'polypeptide(L)'
;MENSKRWMVTYTKHIKQKRKVYQDGFLVLNIASSKVALYDECEKLLECRLLKKDETVTSSETLVFDGYLVDIGDSEGSKEPKSDLNVDRKLNNHSRLRFKSPSGLNSL
;
A
#
# COMPACT_ATOMS: atom_id res chain seq x y z
N MET A 1 2.05 23.13 16.18
CA MET A 1 2.78 22.27 15.23
C MET A 1 2.25 20.86 15.40
N GLU A 2 1.38 20.45 14.47
CA GLU A 2 0.90 19.08 14.42
C GLU A 2 2.06 18.19 13.98
N ASN A 3 2.74 17.55 14.94
CA ASN A 3 3.79 16.57 14.67
C ASN A 3 3.15 15.21 14.39
N SER A 4 2.19 15.18 13.48
CA SER A 4 1.46 14.00 13.07
C SER A 4 1.69 13.79 11.58
N LYS A 5 2.07 12.57 11.19
CA LYS A 5 2.17 12.18 9.79
C LYS A 5 1.00 11.28 9.42
N ARG A 6 0.40 11.50 8.26
CA ARG A 6 -0.71 10.69 7.73
C ARG A 6 -0.28 10.03 6.42
N TRP A 7 -0.62 8.77 6.25
CA TRP A 7 -0.42 8.02 5.01
C TRP A 7 -1.73 7.40 4.56
N MET A 8 -1.92 7.35 3.24
CA MET A 8 -2.93 6.49 2.63
C MET A 8 -2.45 5.06 2.75
N VAL A 9 -3.31 4.15 3.18
CA VAL A 9 -2.96 2.74 3.34
C VAL A 9 -4.05 1.84 2.81
N THR A 10 -3.69 0.64 2.40
CA THR A 10 -4.67 -0.43 2.18
C THR A 10 -4.50 -1.51 3.23
N TYR A 11 -5.57 -1.92 3.88
CA TYR A 11 -5.50 -2.90 4.96
C TYR A 11 -6.37 -4.12 4.65
N THR A 12 -5.98 -5.26 5.21
CA THR A 12 -6.77 -6.49 5.15
C THR A 12 -6.80 -7.18 6.50
N LYS A 13 -7.99 -7.61 6.92
CA LYS A 13 -8.19 -8.43 8.13
C LYS A 13 -7.80 -9.89 7.91
N HIS A 14 -7.75 -10.33 6.65
CA HIS A 14 -7.59 -11.73 6.29
C HIS A 14 -6.11 -12.08 6.04
N ILE A 15 -5.28 -12.01 7.09
CA ILE A 15 -3.83 -12.25 7.00
C ILE A 15 -3.53 -13.68 6.49
N LYS A 16 -4.27 -14.68 6.99
CA LYS A 16 -4.02 -16.11 6.73
C LYS A 16 -4.78 -16.68 5.53
N GLN A 17 -5.61 -15.89 4.83
CA GLN A 17 -6.43 -16.41 3.72
C GLN A 17 -5.75 -16.26 2.35
N LYS A 18 -6.02 -17.21 1.45
CA LYS A 18 -5.49 -17.22 0.07
C LYS A 18 -6.08 -16.11 -0.82
N ARG A 19 -7.30 -15.62 -0.50
CA ARG A 19 -7.92 -14.45 -1.12
C ARG A 19 -7.96 -13.33 -0.08
N LYS A 20 -7.24 -12.24 -0.35
CA LYS A 20 -7.20 -11.06 0.52
C LYS A 20 -8.17 -10.01 -0.03
N VAL A 21 -9.04 -9.51 0.84
CA VAL A 21 -9.85 -8.32 0.55
C VAL A 21 -9.11 -7.16 1.16
N TYR A 22 -8.61 -6.27 0.31
CA TYR A 22 -7.99 -5.02 0.72
C TYR A 22 -9.07 -3.95 0.76
N GLN A 23 -9.00 -3.12 1.80
CA GLN A 23 -9.86 -1.97 1.99
C GLN A 23 -8.98 -0.75 2.14
N ASP A 24 -9.46 0.38 1.65
CA ASP A 24 -8.78 1.65 1.76
C ASP A 24 -8.94 2.22 3.17
N GLY A 25 -7.90 2.87 3.66
CA GLY A 25 -7.90 3.52 4.95
C GLY A 25 -6.73 4.48 5.06
N PHE A 26 -6.44 4.90 6.29
CA PHE A 26 -5.32 5.78 6.53
C PHE A 26 -4.64 5.49 7.86
N LEU A 27 -3.35 5.78 7.88
CA LEU A 27 -2.51 5.58 9.04
C LEU A 27 -2.03 6.92 9.55
N VAL A 28 -2.16 7.15 10.85
CA VAL A 28 -1.67 8.37 11.50
C VAL A 28 -0.58 8.01 12.50
N LEU A 29 0.62 8.55 12.29
CA LEU A 29 1.71 8.52 13.26
C LEU A 29 1.72 9.82 14.04
N ASN A 30 1.52 9.74 15.35
CA ASN A 30 1.85 10.82 16.26
C ASN A 30 3.33 10.72 16.64
N ILE A 31 4.16 11.64 16.15
CA ILE A 31 5.60 11.67 16.37
C ILE A 31 5.94 11.97 17.83
N ALA A 32 5.10 12.76 18.52
CA ALA A 32 5.33 13.10 19.93
C ALA A 32 5.12 11.90 20.87
N SER A 33 4.21 10.99 20.51
CA SER A 33 3.89 9.81 21.31
C SER A 33 4.42 8.51 20.68
N SER A 34 5.14 8.59 19.56
CA SER A 34 5.52 7.45 18.70
C SER A 34 4.39 6.45 18.51
N LYS A 35 3.15 6.95 18.41
CA LYS A 35 1.94 6.13 18.37
C LYS A 35 1.38 6.14 16.96
N VAL A 36 1.22 4.96 16.39
CA VAL A 36 0.61 4.72 15.10
C VAL A 36 -0.83 4.26 15.30
N ALA A 37 -1.76 4.83 14.55
CA ALA A 37 -3.17 4.49 14.58
C ALA A 37 -3.68 4.24 13.15
N LEU A 38 -4.28 3.06 12.94
CA LEU A 38 -4.95 2.66 11.71
C LEU A 38 -6.41 3.06 11.77
N TYR A 39 -6.87 3.73 10.71
CA TYR A 39 -8.25 4.14 10.53
C TYR A 39 -8.83 3.57 9.25
N ASP A 40 -10.14 3.35 9.29
CA ASP A 40 -10.97 2.97 8.16
C ASP A 40 -11.26 4.16 7.23
N GLU A 41 -11.89 3.92 6.08
CA GLU A 41 -12.36 4.97 5.14
C GLU A 41 -13.31 5.98 5.81
N CYS A 42 -14.09 5.53 6.79
CA CYS A 42 -15.00 6.38 7.59
C CYS A 42 -14.31 7.10 8.76
N GLU A 43 -12.98 7.16 8.79
CA GLU A 43 -12.19 7.76 9.87
C GLU A 43 -12.36 7.09 11.24
N LYS A 44 -12.77 5.83 11.24
CA LYS A 44 -12.94 5.03 12.44
C LYS A 44 -11.62 4.39 12.86
N LEU A 45 -11.19 4.61 14.09
CA LEU A 45 -10.02 3.93 14.67
C LEU A 45 -10.26 2.42 14.69
N LEU A 46 -9.47 1.69 13.91
CA LEU A 46 -9.49 0.24 13.86
C LEU A 46 -8.51 -0.36 14.86
N GLU A 47 -7.28 0.13 14.86
CA GLU A 47 -6.22 -0.39 15.72
C GLU A 47 -5.16 0.68 16.00
N CYS A 48 -4.48 0.60 17.14
CA CYS A 48 -3.33 1.47 17.39
C CYS A 48 -2.19 0.73 18.08
N ARG A 49 -0.97 1.14 17.77
CA ARG A 49 0.26 0.53 18.27
C ARG A 49 1.31 1.61 18.56
N LEU A 50 2.11 1.37 19.58
CA LEU A 50 3.30 2.18 19.87
C LEU A 50 4.49 1.61 19.08
N LEU A 51 5.16 2.46 18.32
CA LEU A 51 6.41 2.13 17.67
C LEU A 51 7.52 1.98 18.72
N LYS A 52 8.40 1.03 18.48
CA LYS A 52 9.67 0.93 19.23
C LYS A 52 10.62 2.03 18.76
N LYS A 53 11.67 2.28 19.54
CA LYS A 53 12.64 3.36 19.30
C LYS A 53 13.35 3.26 17.93
N ASP A 54 13.45 2.05 17.38
CA ASP A 54 14.04 1.75 16.06
C ASP A 54 12.98 1.49 14.97
N GLU A 55 11.70 1.48 15.31
CA GLU A 55 10.63 1.18 14.36
C GLU A 55 10.14 2.50 13.74
N THR A 56 10.32 2.66 12.42
CA THR A 56 9.90 3.85 11.68
C THR A 56 8.87 3.45 10.63
N VAL A 57 7.89 4.31 10.37
CA VAL A 57 6.90 4.10 9.30
C VAL A 57 7.45 4.69 8.01
N THR A 58 7.71 3.84 7.02
CA THR A 58 8.14 4.23 5.68
C THR A 58 7.04 3.97 4.67
N SER A 59 6.89 4.87 3.69
CA SER A 59 6.08 4.61 2.50
C SER A 59 6.62 3.40 1.74
N SER A 60 5.75 2.54 1.22
CA SER A 60 6.09 1.28 0.53
C SER A 60 6.52 0.12 1.45
N GLU A 61 6.36 0.23 2.76
CA GLU A 61 6.47 -0.92 3.67
C GLU A 61 5.10 -1.47 4.06
N THR A 62 5.05 -2.72 4.52
CA THR A 62 3.84 -3.34 5.07
C THR A 62 3.94 -3.42 6.59
N LEU A 63 3.00 -2.79 7.29
CA LEU A 63 2.84 -2.92 8.74
C LEU A 63 1.90 -4.06 9.09
N VAL A 64 2.27 -4.84 10.11
CA VAL A 64 1.43 -5.89 10.67
C VAL A 64 0.94 -5.45 12.04
N PHE A 65 -0.39 -5.34 12.15
CA PHE A 65 -1.13 -5.23 13.39
C PHE A 65 -1.62 -6.61 13.82
N ASP A 66 -2.10 -6.72 15.06
CA ASP A 66 -2.49 -8.00 15.69
C ASP A 66 -3.48 -8.82 14.83
N GLY A 67 -4.37 -8.14 14.09
CA GLY A 67 -5.32 -8.75 13.16
C GLY A 67 -5.38 -8.14 11.77
N TYR A 68 -4.49 -7.20 11.43
CA TYR A 68 -4.52 -6.51 10.14
C TYR A 68 -3.15 -6.45 9.48
N LEU A 69 -3.12 -6.68 8.18
CA LEU A 69 -1.96 -6.41 7.34
C LEU A 69 -2.23 -5.12 6.57
N VAL A 70 -1.37 -4.14 6.77
CA VAL A 70 -1.54 -2.75 6.30
C VAL A 70 -0.39 -2.42 5.36
N ASP A 71 -0.69 -2.14 4.11
CA ASP A 71 0.27 -1.68 3.12
C ASP A 71 0.34 -0.15 3.13
N ILE A 72 1.52 0.40 3.42
CA ILE A 72 1.72 1.85 3.54
C ILE A 72 1.92 2.45 2.15
N GLY A 73 0.98 3.28 1.73
CA GLY A 73 1.07 4.07 0.50
C GLY A 73 1.76 5.43 0.71
N ASP A 74 1.30 6.41 -0.06
CA ASP A 74 1.86 7.76 -0.06
C ASP A 74 1.50 8.53 1.22
N SER A 75 2.43 9.39 1.65
CA SER A 75 2.21 10.29 2.78
C SER A 75 1.47 11.55 2.35
N GLU A 76 0.43 11.94 3.08
CA GLU A 76 -0.47 13.06 2.73
C GLU A 76 0.19 14.45 2.92
N GLY A 77 1.43 14.51 3.42
CA GLY A 77 2.12 15.75 3.76
C GLY A 77 3.50 15.96 3.12
N SER A 78 4.01 15.03 2.31
CA SER A 78 5.32 15.21 1.67
C SER A 78 5.22 16.14 0.46
N LYS A 79 5.21 17.45 0.71
CA LYS A 79 5.77 18.41 -0.24
C LYS A 79 7.25 18.57 0.05
N GLU A 80 8.06 17.62 -0.38
CA GLU A 80 9.43 17.87 -0.83
C GLU A 80 9.96 16.67 -1.65
N PRO A 81 10.84 16.91 -2.64
CA PRO A 81 11.03 16.04 -3.79
C PRO A 81 12.00 14.89 -3.52
N LYS A 82 11.66 13.73 -4.07
CA LYS A 82 12.57 12.68 -4.58
C LYS A 82 13.65 12.20 -3.61
N SER A 83 13.43 11.00 -3.08
CA SER A 83 14.53 10.04 -3.02
C SER A 83 14.21 8.98 -4.07
N ASP A 84 14.97 9.00 -5.15
CA ASP A 84 14.93 8.04 -6.25
C ASP A 84 15.15 6.61 -5.73
N LEU A 85 14.09 5.98 -5.23
CA LEU A 85 14.06 4.53 -5.13
C LEU A 85 13.75 4.01 -6.53
N ASN A 86 14.84 3.80 -7.26
CA ASN A 86 14.90 2.98 -8.46
C ASN A 86 14.35 1.58 -8.13
N VAL A 87 13.04 1.43 -8.12
CA VAL A 87 12.38 0.14 -8.32
C VAL A 87 12.07 0.05 -9.80
N ASP A 88 13.08 -0.39 -10.56
CA ASP A 88 12.88 -0.96 -11.88
C ASP A 88 12.00 -2.20 -11.71
N ARG A 89 10.69 -1.97 -11.60
CA ARG A 89 9.67 -3.01 -11.73
C ARG A 89 9.18 -2.93 -13.16
N LYS A 90 10.04 -3.38 -14.07
CA LYS A 90 9.70 -3.67 -15.46
C LYS A 90 8.73 -4.84 -15.50
N LEU A 91 7.48 -4.59 -15.13
CA LEU A 91 6.34 -5.45 -15.43
C LEU A 91 5.50 -4.73 -16.49
N ASN A 92 5.69 -5.09 -17.75
CA ASN A 92 4.52 -5.29 -18.61
C ASN A 92 4.89 -6.14 -19.83
N ASN A 93 4.77 -7.46 -19.66
CA ASN A 93 4.48 -8.34 -20.77
C ASN A 93 2.95 -8.46 -20.88
N HIS A 94 2.45 -8.40 -22.11
CA HIS A 94 1.11 -8.79 -22.56
C HIS A 94 -0.08 -7.82 -22.38
N SER A 95 -0.29 -6.99 -23.41
CA SER A 95 -1.60 -6.96 -24.09
C SER A 95 -1.50 -6.27 -25.45
N ARG A 96 -1.17 -7.04 -26.50
CA ARG A 96 -1.73 -6.81 -27.83
C ARG A 96 -2.29 -8.12 -28.34
N LEU A 97 -3.47 -8.47 -27.83
CA LEU A 97 -4.39 -9.38 -28.50
C LEU A 97 -4.76 -8.74 -29.85
N ARG A 98 -3.96 -9.00 -30.87
CA ARG A 98 -4.41 -8.90 -32.26
C ARG A 98 -4.98 -10.26 -32.62
N PHE A 99 -6.30 -10.38 -32.55
CA PHE A 99 -6.99 -11.39 -33.33
C PHE A 99 -6.74 -11.04 -34.81
N LYS A 100 -5.81 -11.76 -35.44
CA LYS A 100 -5.77 -11.86 -36.91
C LYS A 100 -6.53 -13.14 -37.27
N SER A 101 -7.63 -12.95 -37.98
CA SER A 101 -8.47 -13.98 -38.58
C SER A 101 -7.63 -14.96 -39.43
N PRO A 102 -7.96 -16.26 -39.45
CA PRO A 102 -7.31 -17.22 -40.32
C PRO A 102 -8.05 -17.27 -41.67
N SER A 103 -7.34 -17.02 -42.77
CA SER A 103 -7.77 -17.49 -44.08
C SER A 103 -6.60 -17.52 -45.05
N GLY A 104 -6.29 -18.72 -45.57
CA GLY A 104 -5.44 -18.88 -46.75
C GLY A 104 -4.44 -20.02 -46.61
N LEU A 105 -4.92 -21.26 -46.64
CA LEU A 105 -4.10 -22.45 -46.82
C LEU A 105 -4.69 -23.26 -47.97
N ASN A 106 -4.08 -23.13 -49.14
CA ASN A 106 -4.24 -23.97 -50.34
C ASN A 106 -3.19 -23.48 -51.36
N SER A 107 -1.96 -24.02 -51.45
CA SER A 107 -1.55 -25.33 -51.99
C SER A 107 -2.01 -25.55 -53.43
N LEU A 108 -1.11 -25.32 -54.41
CA LEU A 108 -0.51 -26.34 -55.28
C LEU A 108 0.69 -25.73 -56.03
#